data_AF-A0A382BZI2-F1
#
_entry.id   AF-A0A382BZI2-F1
#
_cell.length_a   1.000
_cell.length_b   1.000
_cell.length_c   1.000
_cell.angle_alpha   90.00
_cell.angle_beta   90.00
_cell.angle_gamma   90.00
#
_symmetry.space_group_name_H-M   'P 1'
#
loop_
_entity.id
_entity.type
_entity.pdbx_description
1 polymer ?
#
loop_
_entity_poly.entity_id
_entity_poly.type
_entity_poly.pdbx_seq_one_letter_code
_entity_poly.pdbx_strand_id
1 'polypeptide(L)' 'MGPSPKALPRTLIRRAYFDLIGLPPTSAEVAAFENEYAANPLQTMTKLVDRLLASQEYGERWGRHWLDVARYADAKG' A
#
# COMPACT_ATOMS: atom_id res chain seq x y z
N MET A 1 25.02 -11.16 10.77
CA MET A 1 23.94 -10.19 10.50
C MET A 1 22.68 -10.99 10.21
N GLY A 2 21.65 -10.90 11.07
CA GLY A 2 20.36 -11.54 10.85
C GLY A 2 19.36 -10.58 10.20
N PRO A 3 18.21 -11.07 9.70
CA PRO A 3 17.16 -10.21 9.16
C PRO A 3 16.67 -9.22 10.23
N SER A 4 16.27 -8.02 9.81
CA SER A 4 15.69 -7.04 10.72
C SER A 4 14.42 -7.60 11.37
N PRO A 5 14.13 -7.21 12.63
CA PRO A 5 12.92 -7.65 13.31
C PRO A 5 11.67 -7.22 12.54
N LYS A 6 10.62 -8.04 12.63
CA LYS A 6 9.35 -7.78 11.95
C LYS A 6 8.78 -6.45 12.43
N ALA A 7 8.41 -5.59 11.48
CA ALA A 7 7.87 -4.27 11.79
C ALA A 7 6.52 -4.38 12.53
N LEU A 8 6.27 -3.45 13.45
CA LEU A 8 4.98 -3.34 14.13
C LEU A 8 3.85 -3.05 13.12
N PRO A 9 2.61 -3.51 13.37
CA PRO A 9 1.51 -3.34 12.42
C PRO A 9 1.24 -1.86 12.08
N ARG A 10 1.31 -0.95 13.08
CA ARG A 10 1.23 0.51 12.84
C ARG A 10 2.25 1.03 11.81
N THR A 11 3.45 0.44 11.82
CA THR A 11 4.54 0.84 10.93
C THR A 11 4.27 0.33 9.53
N LEU A 12 3.69 -0.87 9.40
CA LEU A 12 3.32 -1.46 8.12
C LEU A 12 2.21 -0.67 7.43
N ILE A 13 1.10 -0.37 8.12
CA ILE A 13 0.02 0.42 7.52
C ILE A 13 0.50 1.81 7.10
N ARG A 14 1.26 2.50 7.95
CA ARG A 14 1.80 3.83 7.62
C ARG A 14 2.68 3.78 6.38
N ARG A 15 3.56 2.77 6.26
CA ARG A 15 4.41 2.59 5.08
C ARG A 15 3.58 2.33 3.83
N ALA A 16 2.61 1.41 3.87
CA ALA A 16 1.78 1.10 2.71
C ALA A 16 1.01 2.32 2.18
N TYR A 17 0.45 3.12 3.08
CA TYR A 17 -0.26 4.36 2.75
C TYR A 17 0.64 5.38 2.04
N PHE A 18 1.82 5.69 2.61
CA PHE A 18 2.76 6.60 1.98
C PHE A 18 3.34 6.04 0.67
N ASP A 19 3.59 4.74 0.59
CA ASP A 19 4.17 4.11 -0.59
C ASP A 19 3.20 4.08 -1.77
N LEU A 20 1.94 3.70 -1.51
CA LEU A 20 0.94 3.51 -2.56
C LEU A 20 0.26 4.83 -2.93
N ILE A 21 -0.23 5.59 -1.95
CA ILE A 21 -1.08 6.76 -2.21
C ILE A 21 -0.48 8.10 -1.74
N GLY A 22 0.56 8.07 -0.90
CA GLY A 22 1.32 9.27 -0.53
C GLY A 22 0.70 10.08 0.60
N LEU A 23 -0.40 9.59 1.15
CA LEU A 23 -1.13 10.19 2.27
C LEU A 23 -0.96 9.33 3.52
N PRO A 24 -1.05 9.91 4.74
CA PRO A 24 -1.06 9.13 5.96
C PRO A 24 -2.43 8.42 6.16
N PRO A 25 -2.47 7.26 6.84
CA PRO A 25 -3.72 6.66 7.28
C PRO A 25 -4.36 7.49 8.39
N THR A 26 -5.69 7.40 8.53
CA THR A 26 -6.38 7.97 9.69
C THR A 26 -6.13 7.14 10.96
N SER A 27 -6.30 7.74 12.14
CA SER A 27 -6.15 7.03 13.42
C SER A 27 -7.11 5.84 13.55
N ALA A 28 -8.33 5.96 13.00
CA ALA A 28 -9.31 4.88 13.00
C ALA A 28 -8.86 3.70 12.13
N GLU A 29 -8.28 3.98 10.95
CA GLU A 29 -7.75 2.94 10.06
C GLU A 29 -6.55 2.22 10.66
N VAL A 30 -5.67 2.93 11.36
CA VAL A 30 -4.56 2.32 12.10
C VAL A 30 -5.10 1.37 13.17
N ALA A 31 -6.06 1.82 13.98
CA ALA A 31 -6.63 0.99 15.03
C ALA A 31 -7.36 -0.25 14.48
N ALA A 32 -8.13 -0.09 13.40
CA ALA A 32 -8.80 -1.21 12.73
C ALA A 32 -7.78 -2.21 12.17
N PHE A 33 -6.73 -1.72 11.51
CA PHE A 33 -5.66 -2.55 10.98
C PHE A 33 -4.90 -3.29 12.07
N GLU A 34 -4.54 -2.64 13.18
CA GLU A 34 -3.85 -3.28 14.31
C GLU A 34 -4.68 -4.45 14.89
N ASN A 35 -5.99 -4.25 15.03
CA ASN A 35 -6.90 -5.30 15.51
C ASN A 35 -7.01 -6.46 14.51
N GLU A 36 -7.25 -6.19 13.22
CA GLU A 36 -7.38 -7.26 12.22
C GLU A 36 -6.05 -8.00 11.98
N TYR A 37 -4.93 -7.28 12.01
CA TYR A 37 -3.59 -7.84 11.80
C TYR A 37 -3.19 -8.81 12.90
N ALA A 38 -3.67 -8.61 14.14
CA ALA A 38 -3.45 -9.53 15.25
C ALA A 38 -4.12 -10.90 14.99
N ALA A 39 -5.25 -10.92 14.29
CA ALA A 39 -5.98 -12.14 13.97
C ALA A 39 -5.43 -12.84 12.71
N ASN A 40 -5.22 -12.11 11.61
CA ASN A 40 -4.85 -12.68 10.31
C ASN A 40 -3.87 -11.79 9.52
N PRO A 41 -2.60 -11.69 9.93
CA PRO A 41 -1.67 -10.69 9.42
C PRO A 41 -1.46 -10.69 7.90
N LEU A 42 -1.40 -11.88 7.28
CA LEU A 42 -1.25 -12.01 5.83
C LEU A 42 -2.49 -11.50 5.09
N GLN A 43 -3.68 -11.93 5.51
CA GLN A 43 -4.93 -11.54 4.86
C GLN A 43 -5.22 -10.04 5.05
N THR A 44 -4.96 -9.50 6.24
CA THR A 44 -5.13 -8.07 6.51
C THR A 44 -4.21 -7.22 5.64
N MET A 45 -2.96 -7.66 5.43
CA MET A 45 -2.04 -6.95 4.54
C MET A 45 -2.53 -6.98 3.09
N THR A 46 -2.97 -8.14 2.58
CA THR A 46 -3.52 -8.25 1.22
C THR A 46 -4.74 -7.35 1.03
N LYS A 47 -5.69 -7.38 1.97
CA LYS A 47 -6.89 -6.53 1.94
C LYS A 47 -6.56 -5.04 1.96
N LEU A 48 -5.56 -4.64 2.76
CA LEU A 48 -5.10 -3.25 2.82
C LEU A 48 -4.53 -2.81 1.47
N VAL A 49 -3.62 -3.60 0.88
CA VAL A 49 -2.99 -3.27 -0.41
C VAL A 49 -4.04 -3.20 -1.51
N ASP A 50 -4.95 -4.17 -1.58
CA ASP A 50 -6.04 -4.20 -2.56
C ASP A 50 -6.93 -2.94 -2.48
N ARG A 51 -7.32 -2.55 -1.26
CA ARG A 51 -8.09 -1.31 -1.04
C ARG A 51 -7.33 -0.06 -1.50
N LEU A 52 -6.05 0.03 -1.17
CA LEU A 52 -5.24 1.20 -1.53
C LEU A 52 -5.02 1.28 -3.04
N LEU A 53 -4.78 0.16 -3.72
CA LEU A 53 -4.66 0.11 -5.18
C LEU A 53 -5.98 0.46 -5.89
N ALA A 54 -7.12 0.17 -5.27
CA ALA A 54 -8.45 0.52 -5.77
C ALA A 54 -8.89 1.97 -5.43
N SER A 55 -8.10 2.71 -4.65
CA SER A 55 -8.47 4.06 -4.20
C SER A 55 -8.28 5.11 -5.30
N GLN A 56 -9.09 6.16 -5.26
CA GLN A 56 -8.94 7.28 -6.19
C GLN A 56 -7.59 7.98 -6.02
N GLU A 57 -7.11 8.12 -4.79
CA GLU A 57 -5.82 8.77 -4.49
C GLU A 57 -4.65 8.01 -5.14
N TYR A 58 -4.74 6.68 -5.23
CA TYR A 58 -3.80 5.87 -6.01
C TYR A 58 -3.86 6.22 -7.50
N GLY A 59 -5.06 6.28 -8.08
CA GLY A 59 -5.27 6.67 -9.48
C GLY A 59 -4.77 8.07 -9.80
N GLU A 60 -4.96 9.04 -8.89
CA GLU A 60 -4.45 10.41 -9.04
C GLU A 60 -2.92 10.48 -8.97
N ARG A 61 -2.29 9.66 -8.11
CA ARG A 61 -0.83 9.58 -8.00
C ARG A 61 -0.19 8.85 -9.17
N TRP A 62 -0.78 7.73 -9.61
CA TRP A 62 -0.19 6.84 -10.61
C TRP A 62 -0.70 7.09 -12.03
N GLY A 63 -1.80 7.82 -12.23
CA GLY A 63 -2.34 8.15 -13.55
C GLY A 63 -1.35 8.90 -14.46
N ARG A 64 -0.46 9.71 -13.88
CA ARG A 64 0.65 10.36 -14.63
C ARG A 64 1.80 9.40 -14.94
N HIS A 65 2.11 8.43 -14.08
CA HIS A 65 3.18 7.46 -14.30
C HIS A 65 2.77 6.33 -15.25
N TRP A 66 1.50 5.90 -15.23
CA TRP A 66 0.98 4.88 -16.12
C TRP A 66 0.87 5.34 -17.59
N LEU A 67 0.61 6.64 -17.83
CA LEU A 67 0.66 7.22 -19.18
C LEU A 67 2.08 7.28 -19.77
N ASP A 68 3.13 7.26 -18.93
CA ASP A 68 4.53 7.21 -19.37
C ASP A 68 4.95 5.77 -19.72
N VAL A 69 4.58 4.79 -18.87
CA VAL A 69 4.89 3.36 -19.09
C VAL A 69 4.13 2.77 -20.28
N ALA A 70 2.88 3.18 -20.53
CA ALA A 70 2.10 2.69 -21.67
C ALA A 70 2.72 3.08 -23.03
N ARG A 71 3.49 4.18 -23.12
CA ARG A 71 4.24 4.54 -24.35
C ARG A 71 5.50 3.70 -24.56
N TYR A 72 6.07 3.08 -23.52
CA TYR A 72 7.27 2.25 -23.64
C TYR A 72 6.97 0.80 -24.05
N ALA A 73 5.70 0.37 -23.96
CA ALA A 73 5.28 -0.97 -24.36
C ALA A 73 5.08 -1.16 -25.88
N ASP A 74 5.10 -0.09 -26.68
CA ASP A 74 4.97 -0.17 -28.15
C ASP A 74 6.32 -0.33 -28.87
N ALA A 75 7.45 -0.08 -28.19
CA ALA A 75 8.79 -0.15 -28.80
C ALA A 75 9.51 -1.50 -28.63
N LYS A 76 8.77 -2.57 -28.30
CA LYS A 76 9.26 -3.95 -28.35
C LYS A 76 8.29 -4.82 -29.14
N GLY A 77 8.18 -4.53 -30.43
CA GLY A 77 7.79 -5.51 -31.44
C GLY A 77 8.90 -6.51 -31.73
#